data_AF-A0AA44KSF6-F1
#
_entry.id   AF-A0AA44KSF6-F1
#
_cell.length_a   1.000
_cell.length_b   1.000
_cell.length_c   1.000
_cell.angle_alpha   90.00
_cell.angle_beta   90.00
_cell.angle_gamma   90.00
#
_symmetry.space_group_name_H-M   'P 1'
#
loop_
_entity.id
_entity.type
_entity.pdbx_description
1 polymer ?
#
loop_
_entity_poly.entity_id
_entity_poly.type
_entity_poly.pdbx_seq_one_letter_code
_entity_poly.pdbx_strand_id
1 'polypeptide(L)'
;MSLDRIMNEAISPWMKGDGPDSDIVLSSRIRLARNLKKYQFSTMQNEKEPKQIHELFKKQFVNKPVEPFGKFELLKMNELNPLQRRVLVEKHLISPNLAGTEYGACLLSESEHISIMLNEEDHVRIQCLFSGLQLSKALQSANQIDDWIEEEVEYAFDESLGYITSCPTNVGTGLRASVMIHLPGLVLTKRINRIIQVIQKLGLVVRGIYGEGSEALGNIFQVSNQMTLGKAEEDIIADLKSVIQQIIQQEKIARELIVQNSSIELEDKVYRSYGILSNSRLIQSAEAATCLSDVRLGIDLGYIKGISRNILTELMVLTQPGILQQYAGGPLGPEERDYRRATLIRERLRIEQN
;
A
#
# COMPACT_ATOMS: atom_id res chain seq x y z
N MET A 1 -8.70 16.35 12.27
CA MET A 1 -7.96 15.24 12.90
C MET A 1 -6.68 15.77 13.56
N SER A 2 -6.02 15.03 14.45
CA SER A 2 -4.66 15.36 14.92
C SER A 2 -3.69 14.28 14.47
N LEU A 3 -2.43 14.66 14.21
CA LEU A 3 -1.31 13.74 13.99
C LEU A 3 -1.28 12.59 15.00
N ASP A 4 -1.63 12.85 16.26
CA ASP A 4 -1.70 11.83 17.30
C ASP A 4 -2.70 10.72 16.96
N ARG A 5 -3.85 11.04 16.37
CA ARG A 5 -4.81 10.01 15.94
C ARG A 5 -4.22 9.11 14.85
N ILE A 6 -3.57 9.69 13.84
CA ILE A 6 -2.94 8.93 12.73
C ILE A 6 -1.83 8.02 13.24
N MET A 7 -1.08 8.49 14.26
CA MET A 7 0.01 7.74 14.87
C MET A 7 -0.47 6.67 15.86
N ASN A 8 -1.64 6.87 16.48
CA ASN A 8 -2.20 5.94 17.47
C ASN A 8 -3.19 4.93 16.87
N GLU A 9 -3.87 5.27 15.77
CA GLU A 9 -4.71 4.35 15.00
C GLU A 9 -3.83 3.47 14.12
N ALA A 10 -3.60 2.25 14.61
CA ALA A 10 -2.81 1.21 13.97
C ALA A 10 -3.35 0.81 12.59
N ILE A 11 -4.67 0.84 12.41
CA ILE A 11 -5.36 0.20 11.29
C ILE A 11 -5.94 1.28 10.37
N SER A 12 -5.33 1.46 9.21
CA SER A 12 -5.91 2.26 8.12
C SER A 12 -7.07 1.50 7.45
N PRO A 13 -8.02 2.18 6.79
CA PRO A 13 -9.19 1.52 6.20
C PRO A 13 -8.86 0.41 5.21
N TRP A 14 -7.78 0.55 4.44
CA TRP A 14 -7.39 -0.46 3.46
C TRP A 14 -7.01 -1.81 4.10
N MET A 15 -6.64 -1.79 5.39
CA MET A 15 -6.26 -2.96 6.17
C MET A 15 -7.46 -3.74 6.71
N LYS A 16 -8.69 -3.20 6.61
CA LYS A 16 -9.91 -3.80 7.22
C LYS A 16 -10.41 -5.07 6.52
N GLY A 17 -9.91 -5.41 5.33
CA GLY A 17 -10.23 -6.65 4.62
C GLY A 17 -11.72 -6.84 4.28
N ASP A 18 -12.49 -5.75 4.22
CA ASP A 18 -13.94 -5.73 3.97
C ASP A 18 -14.30 -5.56 2.48
N GLY A 19 -13.29 -5.44 1.61
CA GLY A 19 -13.46 -5.28 0.17
C GLY A 19 -13.74 -6.58 -0.60
N PRO A 20 -14.15 -6.48 -1.88
CA PRO A 20 -14.29 -7.63 -2.77
C PRO A 20 -12.98 -8.41 -2.94
N ASP A 21 -13.07 -9.74 -3.03
CA ASP A 21 -11.92 -10.64 -3.20
C ASP A 21 -10.83 -10.47 -2.11
N SER A 22 -11.20 -10.03 -0.90
CA SER A 22 -10.25 -9.73 0.18
C SER A 22 -9.51 -10.95 0.74
N ASP A 23 -9.92 -12.17 0.35
CA ASP A 23 -9.21 -13.42 0.61
C ASP A 23 -7.83 -13.44 -0.08
N ILE A 24 -7.72 -12.87 -1.27
CA ILE A 24 -6.47 -12.83 -2.06
C ILE A 24 -5.99 -11.39 -2.28
N VAL A 25 -6.90 -10.44 -2.51
CA VAL A 25 -6.58 -9.04 -2.79
C VAL A 25 -6.57 -8.24 -1.49
N LEU A 26 -5.40 -7.74 -1.10
CA LEU A 26 -5.27 -6.94 0.11
C LEU A 26 -5.76 -5.51 -0.12
N SER A 27 -5.35 -4.89 -1.23
CA SER A 27 -5.74 -3.52 -1.55
C SER A 27 -5.66 -3.18 -3.03
N SER A 28 -6.43 -2.17 -3.42
CA SER A 28 -6.36 -1.48 -4.71
C SER A 28 -5.92 -0.04 -4.50
N ARG A 29 -4.96 0.41 -5.31
CA ARG A 29 -4.36 1.73 -5.21
C ARG A 29 -4.32 2.43 -6.55
N ILE A 30 -4.77 3.67 -6.59
CA ILE A 30 -4.65 4.58 -7.73
C ILE A 30 -3.74 5.73 -7.34
N ARG A 31 -2.83 6.09 -8.23
CA ARG A 31 -2.03 7.31 -8.11
C ARG A 31 -2.11 8.12 -9.39
N LEU A 32 -2.32 9.43 -9.25
CA LEU A 32 -2.28 10.38 -10.36
C LEU A 32 -1.14 11.37 -10.10
N ALA A 33 -0.23 11.51 -11.05
CA ALA A 33 0.87 12.45 -11.00
C ALA A 33 0.54 13.70 -11.84
N ARG A 34 0.72 14.88 -11.24
CA ARG A 34 0.47 16.17 -11.88
C ARG A 34 1.58 17.16 -11.53
N ASN A 35 1.94 17.99 -12.50
CA ASN A 35 2.75 19.19 -12.25
C ASN A 35 1.91 20.45 -12.44
N LEU A 36 2.23 21.49 -11.70
CA LEU A 36 1.57 22.78 -11.79
C LEU A 36 2.27 23.66 -12.84
N LYS A 37 1.52 24.23 -13.78
CA LYS A 37 2.06 25.02 -14.91
C LYS A 37 2.89 26.22 -14.50
N LYS A 38 2.57 26.82 -13.35
CA LYS A 38 3.21 28.03 -12.82
C LYS A 38 4.64 27.79 -12.29
N TYR A 39 5.02 26.55 -12.00
CA TYR A 39 6.23 26.21 -11.25
C TYR A 39 7.19 25.35 -12.10
N GLN A 40 8.48 25.50 -11.85
CA GLN A 40 9.48 24.59 -12.44
C GLN A 40 9.34 23.19 -11.84
N PHE A 41 9.65 22.12 -12.60
CA PHE A 41 9.55 20.76 -12.07
C PHE A 41 10.54 20.49 -10.94
N SER A 42 10.19 19.58 -10.02
CA SER A 42 10.91 19.24 -8.79
C SER A 42 12.43 19.09 -8.93
N THR A 43 12.90 18.63 -10.08
CA THR A 43 14.33 18.46 -10.38
C THR A 43 15.11 19.76 -10.56
N MET A 44 14.42 20.86 -10.85
CA MET A 44 14.99 22.16 -11.23
C MET A 44 14.45 23.32 -10.37
N GLN A 45 13.57 23.05 -9.40
CA GLN A 45 12.95 24.08 -8.57
C GLN A 45 13.97 24.90 -7.77
N ASN A 46 13.64 26.16 -7.52
CA ASN A 46 14.32 26.94 -6.50
C ASN A 46 13.72 26.69 -5.10
N GLU A 47 14.44 27.04 -4.04
CA GLU A 47 14.01 26.79 -2.64
C GLU A 47 12.71 27.51 -2.22
N LYS A 48 12.20 28.47 -3.01
CA LYS A 48 10.97 29.22 -2.70
C LYS A 48 9.73 28.53 -3.26
N GLU A 49 9.83 27.86 -4.41
CA GLU A 49 8.69 27.24 -5.09
C GLU A 49 7.99 26.16 -4.24
N PRO A 50 8.70 25.20 -3.61
CA PRO A 50 8.07 24.22 -2.72
C PRO A 50 7.23 24.85 -1.61
N LYS A 51 7.74 25.95 -1.02
CA LYS A 51 7.06 26.69 0.06
C LYS A 51 5.80 27.40 -0.45
N GLN A 52 5.85 27.96 -1.66
CA GLN A 52 4.68 28.57 -2.29
C GLN A 52 3.59 27.52 -2.60
N ILE A 53 3.98 26.33 -3.03
CA ILE A 53 3.05 25.21 -3.24
C ILE A 53 2.40 24.81 -1.91
N HIS A 54 3.17 24.72 -0.82
CA HIS A 54 2.60 24.47 0.51
C HIS A 54 1.57 25.53 0.92
N GLU A 55 1.88 26.81 0.75
CA GLU A 55 0.97 27.90 1.11
C GLU A 55 -0.30 27.88 0.28
N LEU A 56 -0.18 27.62 -1.03
CA LEU A 56 -1.31 27.44 -1.93
C LEU A 56 -2.21 26.31 -1.44
N PHE A 57 -1.65 25.11 -1.24
CA PHE A 57 -2.43 23.95 -0.83
C PHE A 57 -3.01 24.11 0.58
N LYS A 58 -2.25 24.72 1.50
CA LYS A 58 -2.74 25.03 2.84
C LYS A 58 -3.96 25.95 2.79
N LYS A 59 -3.89 27.02 1.99
CA LYS A 59 -4.98 27.99 1.88
C LYS A 59 -6.21 27.41 1.21
N GLN A 60 -6.01 26.62 0.15
CA GLN A 60 -7.10 26.19 -0.71
C GLN A 60 -7.75 24.87 -0.30
N PHE A 61 -7.07 23.99 0.44
CA PHE A 61 -7.58 22.62 0.62
C PHE A 61 -7.66 22.16 2.07
N VAL A 62 -6.89 22.76 3.00
CA VAL A 62 -6.92 22.36 4.41
C VAL A 62 -8.28 22.70 5.03
N ASN A 63 -8.83 21.77 5.81
CA ASN A 63 -10.15 21.85 6.43
C ASN A 63 -11.36 21.97 5.47
N LYS A 64 -11.16 21.95 4.15
CA LYS A 64 -12.25 21.79 3.19
C LYS A 64 -12.65 20.31 3.14
N PRO A 65 -13.92 19.97 3.40
CA PRO A 65 -14.39 18.59 3.32
C PRO A 65 -14.60 18.18 1.87
N VAL A 66 -14.25 16.94 1.54
CA VAL A 66 -14.69 16.26 0.31
C VAL A 66 -15.42 15.00 0.75
N GLU A 67 -16.71 14.91 0.49
CA GLU A 67 -17.48 13.70 0.81
C GLU A 67 -17.14 12.56 -0.16
N PRO A 68 -17.00 11.31 0.32
CA PRO A 68 -17.17 10.83 1.70
C PRO A 68 -15.87 10.80 2.54
N PHE A 69 -14.80 11.47 2.10
CA PHE A 69 -13.45 11.36 2.67
C PHE A 69 -13.21 12.24 3.90
N GLY A 70 -14.09 13.22 4.14
CA GLY A 70 -14.00 14.17 5.23
C GLY A 70 -13.04 15.32 4.94
N LYS A 71 -12.50 15.92 5.99
CA LYS A 71 -11.56 17.06 5.88
C LYS A 71 -10.14 16.58 5.58
N PHE A 72 -9.31 17.50 5.11
CA PHE A 72 -7.89 17.26 4.87
C PHE A 72 -7.01 18.00 5.89
N GLU A 73 -5.99 17.31 6.38
CA GLU A 73 -4.93 17.82 7.24
C GLU A 73 -3.61 17.86 6.48
N LEU A 74 -2.87 18.96 6.60
CA LEU A 74 -1.55 19.13 5.97
C LEU A 74 -0.46 18.70 6.94
N LEU A 75 0.29 17.67 6.56
CA LEU A 75 1.47 17.18 7.27
C LEU A 75 2.72 17.58 6.50
N LYS A 76 3.53 18.50 7.03
CA LYS A 76 4.78 18.91 6.39
C LYS A 76 5.93 18.04 6.87
N MET A 77 6.75 17.54 5.95
CA MET A 77 7.83 16.63 6.31
C MET A 77 8.81 17.28 7.28
N ASN A 78 9.19 18.54 7.09
CA ASN A 78 10.07 19.27 8.00
C ASN A 78 9.51 19.49 9.43
N GLU A 79 8.20 19.33 9.64
CA GLU A 79 7.56 19.40 10.96
C GLU A 79 7.43 18.01 11.63
N LEU A 80 7.69 16.93 10.87
CA LEU A 80 7.64 15.55 11.35
C LEU A 80 9.03 15.03 11.71
N ASN A 81 9.11 14.31 12.82
CA ASN A 81 10.33 13.58 13.20
C ASN A 81 10.54 12.34 12.29
N PRO A 82 11.76 11.78 12.22
CA PRO A 82 12.05 10.65 11.33
C PRO A 82 11.18 9.40 11.57
N LEU A 83 10.76 9.17 12.82
CA LEU A 83 9.91 8.04 13.18
C LEU A 83 8.49 8.21 12.63
N GLN A 84 7.90 9.39 12.79
CA GLN A 84 6.59 9.74 12.24
C GLN A 84 6.56 9.61 10.72
N ARG A 85 7.60 10.10 10.03
CA ARG A 85 7.71 9.93 8.56
C ARG A 85 7.76 8.45 8.18
N ARG A 86 8.51 7.64 8.93
CA ARG A 86 8.59 6.19 8.71
C ARG A 86 7.25 5.50 8.91
N VAL A 87 6.50 5.85 9.96
CA VAL A 87 5.16 5.30 10.21
C VAL A 87 4.21 5.60 9.03
N LEU A 88 4.23 6.81 8.48
CA LEU A 88 3.42 7.16 7.30
C LEU A 88 3.79 6.32 6.06
N VAL A 89 5.09 6.01 5.88
CA VAL A 89 5.56 5.12 4.80
C VAL A 89 5.07 3.69 5.02
N GLU A 90 5.18 3.17 6.25
CA GLU A 90 4.78 1.81 6.62
C GLU A 90 3.26 1.62 6.55
N LYS A 91 2.46 2.65 6.83
CA LYS A 91 1.00 2.69 6.58
C LYS A 91 0.64 2.84 5.08
N HIS A 92 1.64 3.00 4.20
CA HIS A 92 1.51 3.29 2.77
C HIS A 92 0.79 4.60 2.44
N LEU A 93 0.78 5.56 3.37
CA LEU A 93 0.16 6.88 3.18
C LEU A 93 1.08 7.81 2.39
N ILE A 94 2.40 7.70 2.55
CA ILE A 94 3.39 8.45 1.77
C ILE A 94 4.43 7.52 1.14
N SER A 95 5.16 8.02 0.16
CA SER A 95 6.29 7.29 -0.43
C SER A 95 7.56 7.41 0.42
N PRO A 96 8.50 6.45 0.30
CA PRO A 96 9.83 6.60 0.89
C PRO A 96 10.58 7.83 0.39
N ASN A 97 10.35 8.24 -0.86
CA ASN A 97 10.98 9.42 -1.45
C ASN A 97 10.53 10.69 -0.72
N LEU A 98 9.21 10.87 -0.54
CA LEU A 98 8.66 12.02 0.17
C LEU A 98 9.17 12.13 1.61
N ALA A 99 9.30 11.00 2.32
CA ALA A 99 9.82 10.99 3.69
C ALA A 99 11.26 11.54 3.80
N GLY A 100 12.05 11.41 2.72
CA GLY A 100 13.39 11.96 2.60
C GLY A 100 13.45 13.42 2.12
N THR A 101 12.34 13.96 1.60
CA THR A 101 12.30 15.34 1.07
C THR A 101 12.06 16.35 2.18
N GLU A 102 12.94 17.35 2.32
CA GLU A 102 12.83 18.39 3.33
C GLU A 102 11.56 19.24 3.16
N TYR A 103 11.30 19.68 1.93
CA TYR A 103 10.14 20.49 1.57
C TYR A 103 8.98 19.65 1.01
N GLY A 104 8.92 18.36 1.33
CA GLY A 104 7.76 17.53 1.03
C GLY A 104 6.60 17.82 1.98
N ALA A 105 5.38 17.57 1.53
CA ALA A 105 4.20 17.56 2.41
C ALA A 105 3.16 16.54 1.94
N CYS A 106 2.19 16.25 2.81
CA CYS A 106 1.09 15.35 2.52
C CYS A 106 -0.22 15.97 3.01
N LEU A 107 -1.22 16.12 2.15
CA LEU A 107 -2.60 16.32 2.59
C LEU A 107 -3.24 14.97 2.79
N LEU A 108 -3.63 14.67 4.02
CA LEU A 108 -4.25 13.41 4.37
C LEU A 108 -5.72 13.64 4.72
N SER A 109 -6.59 12.85 4.10
CA SER A 109 -8.01 12.84 4.45
C SER A 109 -8.24 12.25 5.85
N GLU A 110 -9.29 12.69 6.55
CA GLU A 110 -9.68 12.14 7.85
C GLU A 110 -9.98 10.64 7.79
N SER A 111 -10.46 10.16 6.65
CA SER A 111 -10.67 8.73 6.46
C SER A 111 -9.40 7.93 6.17
N GLU A 112 -8.23 8.55 5.93
CA GLU A 112 -7.00 7.93 5.42
C GLU A 112 -7.13 7.22 4.05
N HIS A 113 -8.27 7.34 3.35
CA HIS A 113 -8.43 6.79 2.00
C HIS A 113 -7.66 7.58 0.94
N ILE A 114 -7.57 8.89 1.13
CA ILE A 114 -6.93 9.84 0.23
C ILE A 114 -5.67 10.41 0.89
N SER A 115 -4.57 10.36 0.16
CA SER A 115 -3.30 11.01 0.48
C SER A 115 -2.83 11.78 -0.76
N ILE A 116 -2.59 13.08 -0.63
CA ILE A 116 -2.07 13.93 -1.71
C ILE A 116 -0.67 14.35 -1.30
N MET A 117 0.33 13.75 -1.93
CA MET A 117 1.73 14.06 -1.67
C MET A 117 2.14 15.27 -2.51
N LEU A 118 2.87 16.20 -1.90
CA LEU A 118 3.32 17.45 -2.51
C LEU A 118 4.84 17.49 -2.56
N ASN A 119 5.38 18.04 -3.64
CA ASN A 119 6.83 18.21 -3.87
C ASN A 119 7.60 16.89 -3.76
N GLU A 120 7.09 15.82 -4.40
CA GLU A 120 7.82 14.57 -4.57
C GLU A 120 8.61 14.62 -5.90
N GLU A 121 8.57 13.56 -6.72
CA GLU A 121 9.08 13.57 -8.10
C GLU A 121 8.29 14.57 -8.98
N ASP A 122 6.98 14.67 -8.70
CA ASP A 122 6.05 15.61 -9.31
C ASP A 122 5.49 16.54 -8.21
N HIS A 123 4.97 17.70 -8.61
CA HIS A 123 4.42 18.67 -7.65
C HIS A 123 3.26 18.11 -6.82
N VAL A 124 2.39 17.33 -7.46
CA VAL A 124 1.18 16.77 -6.85
C VAL A 124 1.08 15.31 -7.23
N ARG A 125 0.91 14.46 -6.21
CA ARG A 125 0.64 13.04 -6.39
C ARG A 125 -0.55 12.63 -5.55
N ILE A 126 -1.69 12.52 -6.20
CA ILE A 126 -2.95 12.07 -5.60
C ILE A 126 -2.85 10.56 -5.43
N GLN A 127 -3.19 10.04 -4.26
CA GLN A 127 -3.24 8.62 -3.96
C GLN A 127 -4.57 8.26 -3.32
N CYS A 128 -5.24 7.27 -3.90
CA CYS A 128 -6.44 6.64 -3.35
C CYS A 128 -6.16 5.19 -3.01
N LEU A 129 -6.52 4.74 -1.80
CA LEU A 129 -6.24 3.38 -1.32
C LEU A 129 -7.51 2.74 -0.71
N PHE A 130 -7.88 1.57 -1.23
CA PHE A 130 -9.08 0.83 -0.83
C PHE A 130 -8.74 -0.62 -0.52
N SER A 131 -9.49 -1.23 0.41
CA SER A 131 -9.36 -2.67 0.72
C SER A 131 -9.93 -3.53 -0.41
N GLY A 132 -9.33 -4.68 -0.69
CA GLY A 132 -9.81 -5.59 -1.74
C GLY A 132 -9.69 -5.04 -3.17
N LEU A 133 -10.39 -5.68 -4.11
CA LEU A 133 -10.37 -5.34 -5.53
C LEU A 133 -11.40 -4.26 -5.87
N GLN A 134 -10.99 -2.99 -5.73
CA GLN A 134 -11.84 -1.81 -5.93
C GLN A 134 -11.21 -0.77 -6.88
N LEU A 135 -10.47 -1.21 -7.90
CA LEU A 135 -9.77 -0.30 -8.83
C LEU A 135 -10.68 0.77 -9.46
N SER A 136 -11.88 0.42 -9.90
CA SER A 136 -12.82 1.36 -10.51
C SER A 136 -13.30 2.44 -9.52
N LYS A 137 -13.62 2.04 -8.29
CA LYS A 137 -14.00 2.97 -7.22
C LYS A 137 -12.83 3.87 -6.82
N ALA A 138 -11.63 3.30 -6.75
CA ALA A 138 -10.41 4.03 -6.46
C ALA A 138 -10.09 5.05 -7.56
N LEU A 139 -10.34 4.72 -8.84
CA LEU A 139 -10.14 5.66 -9.95
C LEU A 139 -11.17 6.78 -9.89
N GLN A 140 -12.45 6.46 -9.69
CA GLN A 140 -13.51 7.46 -9.52
C GLN A 140 -13.19 8.43 -8.38
N SER A 141 -12.71 7.90 -7.24
CA SER A 141 -12.30 8.71 -6.10
C SER A 141 -11.08 9.59 -6.42
N ALA A 142 -10.12 9.06 -7.18
CA ALA A 142 -8.93 9.81 -7.58
C ALA A 142 -9.29 10.95 -8.53
N ASN A 143 -10.16 10.70 -9.52
CA ASN A 143 -10.62 11.72 -10.47
C ASN A 143 -11.44 12.80 -9.75
N GLN A 144 -12.31 12.42 -8.80
CA GLN A 144 -13.03 13.40 -7.98
C GLN A 144 -12.06 14.35 -7.23
N ILE A 145 -10.95 13.82 -6.73
CA ILE A 145 -9.92 14.63 -6.06
C ILE A 145 -9.08 15.42 -7.08
N ASP A 146 -8.81 14.86 -8.26
CA ASP A 146 -8.07 15.53 -9.34
C ASP A 146 -8.83 16.76 -9.85
N ASP A 147 -10.11 16.60 -10.16
CA ASP A 147 -11.01 17.68 -10.60
C ASP A 147 -11.11 18.77 -9.51
N TRP A 148 -11.28 18.36 -8.25
CA TRP A 148 -11.36 19.28 -7.11
C TRP A 148 -10.08 20.10 -6.91
N ILE A 149 -8.91 19.54 -7.22
CA ILE A 149 -7.65 20.28 -7.17
C ILE A 149 -7.55 21.23 -8.38
N GLU A 150 -7.91 20.76 -9.57
CA GLU A 150 -7.83 21.51 -10.83
C GLU A 150 -8.75 22.75 -10.85
N GLU A 151 -9.82 22.78 -10.05
CA GLU A 151 -10.63 24.00 -9.84
C GLU A 151 -9.81 25.19 -9.29
N GLU A 152 -8.73 24.93 -8.55
CA GLU A 152 -7.93 25.95 -7.86
C GLU A 152 -6.52 26.10 -8.44
N VAL A 153 -6.07 25.17 -9.29
CA VAL A 153 -4.71 25.14 -9.86
C VAL A 153 -4.72 24.72 -11.33
N GLU A 154 -3.77 25.25 -12.11
CA GLU A 154 -3.62 24.86 -13.52
C GLU A 154 -2.51 23.80 -13.66
N TYR A 155 -2.86 22.63 -14.21
CA TYR A 155 -1.91 21.57 -14.49
C TYR A 155 -1.07 21.86 -15.74
N ALA A 156 0.18 21.38 -15.73
CA ALA A 156 1.05 21.35 -16.89
C ALA A 156 0.60 20.21 -17.80
N PHE A 157 -0.17 20.55 -18.84
CA PHE A 157 -0.76 19.62 -19.79
C PHE A 157 -0.40 20.02 -21.22
N ASP A 158 -0.16 19.02 -22.06
CA ASP A 158 0.02 19.16 -23.51
C ASP A 158 -0.97 18.26 -24.25
N GLU A 159 -1.57 18.78 -25.31
CA GLU A 159 -2.61 18.08 -26.08
C GLU A 159 -2.13 16.76 -26.72
N SER A 160 -0.83 16.61 -26.97
CA SER A 160 -0.25 15.41 -27.58
C SER A 160 0.40 14.47 -26.56
N LEU A 161 0.98 15.01 -25.49
CA LEU A 161 1.74 14.26 -24.49
C LEU A 161 0.97 14.00 -23.19
N GLY A 162 -0.19 14.64 -22.98
CA GLY A 162 -0.96 14.58 -21.75
C GLY A 162 -0.34 15.39 -20.61
N TYR A 163 -0.46 14.89 -19.39
CA TYR A 163 0.12 15.52 -18.20
C TYR A 163 1.65 15.44 -18.23
N ILE A 164 2.29 16.61 -18.16
CA ILE A 164 3.75 16.72 -18.25
C ILE A 164 4.39 16.39 -16.91
N THR A 165 5.42 15.54 -16.96
CA THR A 165 6.11 14.98 -15.81
C THR A 165 7.59 14.83 -16.09
N SER A 166 8.42 14.96 -15.06
CA SER A 166 9.86 14.66 -15.16
C SER A 166 10.15 13.15 -15.14
N CYS A 167 9.17 12.34 -14.73
CA CYS A 167 9.30 10.90 -14.62
C CYS A 167 8.78 10.23 -15.89
N PRO A 168 9.64 9.63 -16.74
CA PRO A 168 9.21 9.06 -18.03
C PRO A 168 8.13 7.98 -17.89
N THR A 169 8.04 7.34 -16.72
CA THR A 169 7.03 6.29 -16.46
C THR A 169 5.62 6.84 -16.21
N ASN A 170 5.46 8.15 -16.01
CA ASN A 170 4.16 8.79 -15.75
C ASN A 170 3.61 9.59 -16.96
N VAL A 171 4.34 9.73 -18.06
CA VAL A 171 3.93 10.55 -19.22
C VAL A 171 2.57 10.07 -19.78
N GLY A 172 1.72 11.00 -20.23
CA GLY A 172 0.36 10.72 -20.67
C GLY A 172 -0.66 10.98 -19.58
N THR A 173 -1.32 9.93 -19.10
CA THR A 173 -2.37 10.00 -18.06
C THR A 173 -1.85 10.39 -16.68
N GLY A 174 -0.54 10.22 -16.40
CA GLY A 174 -0.03 10.32 -15.03
C GLY A 174 -0.51 9.19 -14.10
N LEU A 175 -1.24 8.20 -14.63
CA LEU A 175 -1.90 7.16 -13.86
C LEU A 175 -0.96 6.01 -13.53
N ARG A 176 -0.90 5.67 -12.23
CA ARG A 176 -0.38 4.38 -11.77
C ARG A 176 -1.38 3.64 -10.91
N ALA A 177 -2.02 2.65 -11.52
CA ALA A 177 -2.90 1.71 -10.87
C ALA A 177 -2.11 0.48 -10.38
N SER A 178 -2.38 0.05 -9.15
CA SER A 178 -1.75 -1.13 -8.58
C SER A 178 -2.68 -1.91 -7.65
N VAL A 179 -2.49 -3.22 -7.60
CA VAL A 179 -3.20 -4.12 -6.68
C VAL A 179 -2.18 -4.91 -5.88
N MET A 180 -2.41 -4.99 -4.57
CA MET A 180 -1.63 -5.81 -3.65
C MET A 180 -2.34 -7.15 -3.45
N ILE A 181 -1.65 -8.26 -3.70
CA ILE A 181 -2.23 -9.61 -3.71
C ILE A 181 -1.36 -10.60 -2.94
N HIS A 182 -2.00 -11.51 -2.21
CA HIS A 182 -1.38 -12.59 -1.44
C HIS A 182 -1.50 -13.91 -2.21
N LEU A 183 -0.35 -14.45 -2.65
CA LEU A 183 -0.29 -15.59 -3.59
C LEU A 183 0.48 -16.81 -3.03
N PRO A 184 0.14 -17.31 -1.83
CA PRO A 184 0.87 -18.42 -1.22
C PRO A 184 0.71 -19.73 -2.01
N GLY A 185 -0.44 -20.01 -2.61
CA GLY A 185 -0.68 -21.22 -3.40
C GLY A 185 0.20 -21.29 -4.65
N LEU A 186 0.30 -20.20 -5.40
CA LEU A 186 1.18 -20.09 -6.57
C LEU A 186 2.66 -20.18 -6.20
N VAL A 187 3.06 -19.70 -5.02
CA VAL A 187 4.44 -19.84 -4.51
C VAL A 187 4.71 -21.29 -4.11
N LEU A 188 3.85 -21.91 -3.31
CA LEU A 188 4.02 -23.28 -2.83
C LEU A 188 4.01 -24.31 -3.97
N THR A 189 3.20 -24.08 -5.00
CA THR A 189 3.18 -24.91 -6.22
C THR A 189 4.31 -24.57 -7.21
N LYS A 190 5.20 -23.63 -6.87
CA LYS A 190 6.32 -23.15 -7.71
C LYS A 190 5.89 -22.61 -9.08
N ARG A 191 4.67 -22.08 -9.17
CA ARG A 191 4.07 -21.53 -10.42
C ARG A 191 4.25 -20.01 -10.56
N ILE A 192 4.61 -19.32 -9.49
CA ILE A 192 4.68 -17.84 -9.47
C ILE A 192 5.56 -17.24 -10.57
N ASN A 193 6.74 -17.81 -10.84
CA ASN A 193 7.64 -17.28 -11.87
C ASN A 193 7.02 -17.33 -13.28
N ARG A 194 6.26 -18.38 -13.58
CA ARG A 194 5.54 -18.49 -14.86
C ARG A 194 4.44 -17.43 -14.95
N ILE A 195 3.72 -17.17 -13.86
CA ILE A 195 2.68 -16.14 -13.80
C ILE A 195 3.31 -14.75 -14.01
N ILE A 196 4.42 -14.44 -13.34
CA ILE A 196 5.14 -13.16 -13.51
C ILE A 196 5.55 -12.93 -14.98
N GLN A 197 6.08 -13.95 -15.65
CA GLN A 197 6.46 -13.84 -17.07
C GLN A 197 5.26 -13.57 -17.99
N VAL A 198 4.09 -14.15 -17.70
CA VAL A 198 2.86 -13.89 -18.46
C VAL A 198 2.40 -12.46 -18.23
N ILE A 199 2.39 -11.99 -16.98
CA ILE A 199 1.98 -10.62 -16.62
C ILE A 199 2.87 -9.58 -17.31
N GLN A 200 4.19 -9.80 -17.35
CA GLN A 200 5.14 -8.90 -18.02
C GLN A 200 4.88 -8.80 -19.53
N LYS A 201 4.51 -9.91 -20.19
CA LYS A 201 4.13 -9.90 -21.62
C LYS A 201 2.85 -9.13 -21.90
N LEU A 202 2.00 -8.94 -20.91
CA LEU A 202 0.77 -8.15 -20.99
C LEU A 202 1.00 -6.65 -20.66
N GLY A 203 2.26 -6.21 -20.53
CA GLY A 203 2.57 -4.80 -20.25
C GLY A 203 2.30 -4.37 -18.81
N LEU A 204 2.29 -5.33 -17.88
CA LEU A 204 2.13 -5.08 -16.44
C LEU A 204 3.43 -5.42 -15.69
N VAL A 205 3.60 -4.82 -14.52
CA VAL A 205 4.79 -5.00 -13.67
C VAL A 205 4.41 -5.70 -12.38
N VAL A 206 5.19 -6.68 -11.96
CA VAL A 206 5.06 -7.37 -10.67
C VAL A 206 6.29 -7.13 -9.81
N ARG A 207 6.11 -6.82 -8.52
CA ARG A 207 7.19 -6.67 -7.53
C ARG A 207 6.75 -7.22 -6.17
N GLY A 208 7.68 -7.68 -5.34
CA GLY A 208 7.42 -7.93 -3.92
C GLY A 208 7.21 -6.61 -3.17
N ILE A 209 6.34 -6.59 -2.16
CA ILE A 209 6.13 -5.40 -1.29
C ILE A 209 7.22 -5.31 -0.21
N TYR A 210 7.62 -6.45 0.34
CA TYR A 210 8.53 -6.55 1.47
C TYR A 210 9.73 -7.43 1.08
N GLY A 211 10.94 -6.97 1.36
CA GLY A 211 12.19 -7.64 0.98
C GLY A 211 13.09 -6.75 0.12
N GLU A 212 14.29 -7.23 -0.21
CA GLU A 212 15.21 -6.56 -1.13
C GLU A 212 15.16 -7.22 -2.52
N GLY A 213 15.19 -6.39 -3.57
CA GLY A 213 15.21 -6.87 -4.95
C GLY A 213 13.92 -7.59 -5.38
N SER A 214 14.03 -8.88 -5.70
CA SER A 214 12.94 -9.73 -6.19
C SER A 214 12.25 -10.57 -5.12
N GLU A 215 12.70 -10.49 -3.86
CA GLU A 215 12.10 -11.23 -2.76
C GLU A 215 10.72 -10.66 -2.40
N ALA A 216 9.75 -11.54 -2.13
CA ALA A 216 8.38 -11.18 -1.78
C ALA A 216 8.03 -11.81 -0.42
N LEU A 217 8.51 -11.19 0.66
CA LEU A 217 8.25 -11.66 2.01
C LEU A 217 6.73 -11.72 2.27
N GLY A 218 6.31 -12.82 2.88
CA GLY A 218 4.90 -13.10 3.14
C GLY A 218 4.08 -13.44 1.89
N ASN A 219 4.71 -13.76 0.75
CA ASN A 219 4.02 -14.07 -0.52
C ASN A 219 3.10 -12.94 -1.00
N ILE A 220 3.44 -11.68 -0.67
CA ILE A 220 2.69 -10.49 -1.06
C ILE A 220 3.36 -9.82 -2.26
N PHE A 221 2.57 -9.66 -3.32
CA PHE A 221 3.00 -9.08 -4.57
C PHE A 221 2.18 -7.82 -4.88
N GLN A 222 2.81 -6.87 -5.56
CA GLN A 222 2.13 -5.74 -6.18
C GLN A 222 2.16 -5.90 -7.69
N VAL A 223 1.00 -5.84 -8.31
CA VAL A 223 0.85 -5.80 -9.77
C VAL A 223 0.40 -4.40 -10.17
N SER A 224 1.05 -3.77 -11.16
CA SER A 224 0.71 -2.43 -11.63
C SER A 224 0.79 -2.29 -13.14
N ASN A 225 0.12 -1.28 -13.72
CA ASN A 225 0.32 -0.91 -15.11
C ASN A 225 1.74 -0.40 -15.37
N GLN A 226 2.24 -0.63 -16.59
CA GLN A 226 3.46 -0.01 -17.11
C GLN A 226 3.15 1.12 -18.09
N MET A 227 2.11 0.92 -18.92
CA MET A 227 1.70 1.88 -19.94
C MET A 227 0.85 2.99 -19.34
N THR A 228 1.19 4.23 -19.69
CA THR A 228 0.58 5.46 -19.17
C THR A 228 0.24 6.46 -20.27
N LEU A 229 0.81 6.33 -21.47
CA LEU A 229 0.54 7.15 -22.66
C LEU A 229 -0.17 6.33 -23.75
N GLY A 230 -1.10 6.96 -24.47
CA GLY A 230 -1.78 6.37 -25.62
C GLY A 230 -2.92 5.41 -25.29
N LYS A 231 -3.37 5.40 -24.02
CA LYS A 231 -4.50 4.60 -23.55
C LYS A 231 -5.26 5.35 -22.46
N ALA A 232 -6.59 5.30 -22.50
CA ALA A 232 -7.45 5.95 -21.50
C ALA A 232 -7.30 5.30 -20.12
N GLU A 233 -7.48 6.09 -19.06
CA GLU A 233 -7.41 5.61 -17.68
C GLU A 233 -8.34 4.42 -17.42
N GLU A 234 -9.58 4.47 -17.92
CA GLU A 234 -10.58 3.41 -17.75
C GLU A 234 -10.13 2.09 -18.38
N ASP A 235 -9.51 2.15 -19.55
CA ASP A 235 -9.02 0.96 -20.23
C ASP A 235 -7.78 0.38 -19.54
N ILE A 236 -6.91 1.23 -18.98
CA ILE A 236 -5.78 0.79 -18.13
C ILE A 236 -6.31 0.03 -16.91
N ILE A 237 -7.38 0.55 -16.28
CA ILE A 237 -8.04 -0.11 -15.15
C ILE A 237 -8.71 -1.42 -15.57
N ALA A 238 -9.41 -1.44 -16.70
CA ALA A 238 -10.08 -2.64 -17.21
C ALA A 238 -9.09 -3.77 -17.49
N ASP A 239 -7.97 -3.47 -18.15
CA ASP A 239 -6.89 -4.43 -18.41
C ASP A 239 -6.32 -5.01 -17.10
N LEU A 240 -5.91 -4.13 -16.17
CA LEU A 240 -5.33 -4.55 -14.91
C LEU A 240 -6.32 -5.41 -14.11
N LYS A 241 -7.59 -5.01 -14.06
CA LYS A 241 -8.65 -5.76 -13.37
C LYS A 241 -8.84 -7.14 -13.98
N SER A 242 -8.88 -7.25 -15.30
CA SER A 242 -9.02 -8.53 -16.02
C SER A 242 -7.86 -9.49 -15.69
N VAL A 243 -6.62 -9.00 -15.69
CA VAL A 243 -5.45 -9.81 -15.33
C VAL A 243 -5.50 -10.24 -13.86
N ILE A 244 -5.89 -9.34 -12.95
CA ILE A 244 -5.99 -9.66 -11.52
C ILE A 244 -7.05 -10.73 -11.27
N GLN A 245 -8.20 -10.68 -11.95
CA GLN A 245 -9.22 -11.72 -11.85
C GLN A 245 -8.70 -13.09 -12.29
N GLN A 246 -7.88 -13.14 -13.34
CA GLN A 246 -7.24 -14.40 -13.77
C GLN A 246 -6.23 -14.90 -12.72
N ILE A 247 -5.44 -14.00 -12.13
CA ILE A 247 -4.48 -14.38 -11.06
C ILE A 247 -5.22 -14.94 -9.85
N ILE A 248 -6.32 -14.31 -9.43
CA ILE A 248 -7.18 -14.80 -8.33
C ILE A 248 -7.66 -16.22 -8.63
N GLN A 249 -8.14 -16.49 -9.85
CA GLN A 249 -8.58 -17.83 -10.23
C GLN A 249 -7.43 -18.85 -10.20
N GLN A 250 -6.25 -18.49 -10.69
CA GLN A 250 -5.08 -19.38 -10.67
C GLN A 250 -4.59 -19.67 -9.24
N GLU A 251 -4.66 -18.68 -8.34
CA GLU A 251 -4.35 -18.87 -6.92
C GLU A 251 -5.36 -19.80 -6.25
N LYS A 252 -6.67 -19.62 -6.50
CA LYS A 252 -7.71 -20.52 -5.96
C LYS A 252 -7.49 -21.97 -6.42
N ILE A 253 -7.24 -22.19 -7.72
CA ILE A 253 -6.91 -23.52 -8.26
C ILE A 253 -5.64 -24.09 -7.60
N ALA A 254 -4.61 -23.27 -7.41
CA ALA A 254 -3.38 -23.73 -6.77
C ALA A 254 -3.62 -24.14 -5.31
N ARG A 255 -4.41 -23.37 -4.55
CA ARG A 255 -4.82 -23.70 -3.18
C ARG A 255 -5.58 -25.03 -3.12
N GLU A 256 -6.56 -25.23 -3.99
CA GLU A 256 -7.33 -26.48 -4.10
C GLU A 256 -6.44 -27.70 -4.39
N LEU A 257 -5.50 -27.55 -5.33
CA LEU A 257 -4.56 -28.62 -5.67
C LEU A 257 -3.65 -29.01 -4.49
N ILE A 258 -3.22 -28.05 -3.67
CA ILE A 258 -2.40 -28.37 -2.49
C ILE A 258 -3.24 -29.14 -1.47
N VAL A 259 -4.48 -28.72 -1.23
CA VAL A 259 -5.40 -29.43 -0.31
C VAL A 259 -5.66 -30.86 -0.79
N GLN A 260 -5.91 -31.07 -2.09
CA GLN A 260 -6.17 -32.41 -2.64
C GLN A 260 -4.97 -33.35 -2.55
N ASN A 261 -3.74 -32.85 -2.71
CA ASN A 261 -2.55 -33.68 -2.81
C ASN A 261 -1.77 -33.84 -1.49
N SER A 262 -1.91 -32.91 -0.54
CA SER A 262 -1.08 -32.84 0.67
C SER A 262 -1.79 -32.13 1.83
N SER A 263 -3.05 -32.50 2.10
CA SER A 263 -3.89 -31.85 3.11
C SER A 263 -3.25 -31.84 4.50
N ILE A 264 -2.69 -32.97 4.94
CA ILE A 264 -2.13 -33.13 6.29
C ILE A 264 -0.81 -32.37 6.42
N GLU A 265 0.06 -32.44 5.42
CA GLU A 265 1.33 -31.70 5.43
C GLU A 265 1.10 -30.18 5.40
N LEU A 266 0.07 -29.74 4.66
CA LEU A 266 -0.32 -28.33 4.65
C LEU A 266 -0.90 -27.91 6.02
N GLU A 267 -1.77 -28.73 6.61
CA GLU A 267 -2.35 -28.47 7.94
C GLU A 267 -1.24 -28.37 9.01
N ASP A 268 -0.30 -29.32 9.05
CA ASP A 268 0.86 -29.28 9.95
C ASP A 268 1.70 -28.01 9.72
N LYS A 269 1.98 -27.66 8.47
CA LYS A 269 2.76 -26.45 8.13
C LYS A 269 2.10 -25.19 8.67
N VAL A 270 0.80 -24.99 8.42
CA VAL A 270 0.11 -23.75 8.87
C VAL A 270 -0.01 -23.70 10.39
N TYR A 271 -0.21 -24.84 11.06
CA TYR A 271 -0.23 -24.92 12.52
C TYR A 271 1.14 -24.76 13.17
N ARG A 272 2.23 -25.19 12.54
CA ARG A 272 3.60 -24.88 12.99
C ARG A 272 3.86 -23.38 12.97
N SER A 273 3.54 -22.72 11.86
CA SER A 273 3.65 -21.26 11.75
C SER A 273 2.78 -20.56 12.79
N TYR A 274 1.55 -21.04 13.03
CA TYR A 274 0.69 -20.55 14.10
C TYR A 274 1.31 -20.72 15.50
N GLY A 275 1.88 -21.89 15.78
CA GLY A 275 2.56 -22.20 17.03
C GLY A 275 3.76 -21.28 17.27
N ILE A 276 4.56 -21.00 16.23
CA ILE A 276 5.67 -20.05 16.28
C ILE A 276 5.14 -18.65 16.61
N LEU A 277 4.16 -18.13 15.87
CA LEU A 277 3.63 -16.78 16.13
C LEU A 277 3.01 -16.65 17.53
N SER A 278 2.35 -17.70 18.02
CA SER A 278 1.68 -17.70 19.32
C SER A 278 2.64 -17.85 20.51
N ASN A 279 3.84 -18.41 20.30
CA ASN A 279 4.73 -18.83 21.39
C ASN A 279 6.18 -18.35 21.29
N SER A 280 6.65 -17.85 20.15
CA SER A 280 8.02 -17.34 20.02
C SER A 280 8.23 -16.14 20.95
N ARG A 281 9.49 -15.93 21.38
CA ARG A 281 9.90 -14.75 22.19
C ARG A 281 10.81 -13.81 21.42
N LEU A 282 11.41 -14.29 20.35
CA LEU A 282 12.17 -13.54 19.36
C LEU A 282 11.69 -14.00 17.99
N ILE A 283 11.43 -13.06 17.09
CA ILE A 283 11.09 -13.39 15.70
C ILE A 283 11.55 -12.27 14.78
N GLN A 284 12.29 -12.62 13.74
CA GLN A 284 12.76 -11.67 12.73
C GLN A 284 11.63 -11.28 11.77
N SER A 285 11.77 -10.14 11.08
CA SER A 285 10.74 -9.66 10.13
C SER A 285 10.42 -10.68 9.03
N ALA A 286 11.43 -11.34 8.47
CA ALA A 286 11.25 -12.30 7.37
C ALA A 286 10.52 -13.59 7.83
N GLU A 287 10.88 -14.10 9.01
CA GLU A 287 10.21 -15.26 9.62
C GLU A 287 8.77 -14.91 10.00
N ALA A 288 8.54 -13.74 10.61
CA ALA A 288 7.21 -13.26 10.94
C ALA A 288 6.33 -13.14 9.69
N ALA A 289 6.83 -12.55 8.61
CA ALA A 289 6.09 -12.41 7.35
C ALA A 289 5.73 -13.79 6.75
N THR A 290 6.67 -14.72 6.77
CA THR A 290 6.44 -16.10 6.28
C THR A 290 5.39 -16.82 7.12
N CYS A 291 5.51 -16.77 8.44
CA CYS A 291 4.57 -17.42 9.34
C CYS A 291 3.17 -16.78 9.28
N LEU A 292 3.09 -15.45 9.18
CA LEU A 292 1.81 -14.74 9.02
C LEU A 292 1.11 -15.13 7.70
N SER A 293 1.88 -15.27 6.62
CA SER A 293 1.40 -15.74 5.32
C SER A 293 0.85 -17.17 5.38
N ASP A 294 1.56 -18.07 6.04
CA ASP A 294 1.13 -19.46 6.26
C ASP A 294 -0.16 -19.51 7.11
N VAL A 295 -0.21 -18.76 8.22
CA VAL A 295 -1.40 -18.70 9.08
C VAL A 295 -2.60 -18.14 8.33
N ARG A 296 -2.42 -17.09 7.51
CA ARG A 296 -3.49 -16.58 6.65
C ARG A 296 -4.00 -17.64 5.68
N LEU A 297 -3.11 -18.37 5.02
CA LEU A 297 -3.50 -19.47 4.15
C LEU A 297 -4.30 -20.54 4.93
N GLY A 298 -3.86 -20.87 6.14
CA GLY A 298 -4.56 -21.80 7.04
C GLY A 298 -5.96 -21.32 7.44
N ILE A 299 -6.14 -20.02 7.66
CA ILE A 299 -7.45 -19.40 7.93
C ILE A 299 -8.34 -19.46 6.68
N ASP A 300 -7.81 -19.04 5.53
CA ASP A 300 -8.58 -19.00 4.27
C ASP A 300 -9.04 -20.41 3.82
N LEU A 301 -8.26 -21.45 4.13
CA LEU A 301 -8.59 -22.84 3.84
C LEU A 301 -9.45 -23.52 4.93
N GLY A 302 -9.70 -22.85 6.05
CA GLY A 302 -10.54 -23.35 7.13
C GLY A 302 -9.87 -24.33 8.10
N TYR A 303 -8.54 -24.51 8.02
CA TYR A 303 -7.77 -25.29 9.00
C TYR A 303 -7.69 -24.57 10.35
N ILE A 304 -7.35 -23.27 10.32
CA ILE A 304 -7.25 -22.42 11.51
C ILE A 304 -8.55 -21.65 11.66
N LYS A 305 -9.24 -21.85 12.78
CA LYS A 305 -10.55 -21.23 13.07
C LYS A 305 -10.44 -20.30 14.27
N GLY A 306 -11.40 -19.37 14.40
CA GLY A 306 -11.46 -18.43 15.53
C GLY A 306 -10.42 -17.31 15.49
N ILE A 307 -9.85 -17.03 14.31
CA ILE A 307 -8.92 -15.91 14.11
C ILE A 307 -9.37 -15.12 12.89
N SER A 308 -9.45 -13.80 13.01
CA SER A 308 -9.75 -12.93 11.87
C SER A 308 -8.70 -13.05 10.77
N ARG A 309 -9.16 -13.13 9.51
CA ARG A 309 -8.28 -13.12 8.32
C ARG A 309 -7.45 -11.85 8.21
N ASN A 310 -7.91 -10.74 8.80
CA ASN A 310 -7.25 -9.44 8.73
C ASN A 310 -5.95 -9.40 9.54
N ILE A 311 -5.73 -10.39 10.41
CA ILE A 311 -4.54 -10.47 11.25
C ILE A 311 -3.25 -10.41 10.45
N LEU A 312 -3.22 -10.97 9.22
CA LEU A 312 -2.07 -10.83 8.32
C LEU A 312 -1.84 -9.38 7.95
N THR A 313 -2.85 -8.72 7.37
CA THR A 313 -2.70 -7.36 6.83
C THR A 313 -2.34 -6.37 7.93
N GLU A 314 -2.97 -6.50 9.10
CA GLU A 314 -2.65 -5.70 10.28
C GLU A 314 -1.23 -5.98 10.77
N LEU A 315 -0.90 -7.23 11.11
CA LEU A 315 0.40 -7.55 11.70
C LEU A 315 1.55 -7.32 10.74
N MET A 316 1.38 -7.49 9.43
CA MET A 316 2.42 -7.15 8.45
C MET A 316 2.82 -5.68 8.49
N VAL A 317 1.91 -4.79 8.87
CA VAL A 317 2.18 -3.36 9.03
C VAL A 317 2.62 -3.06 10.46
N LEU A 318 1.91 -3.57 11.48
CA LEU A 318 2.21 -3.29 12.89
C LEU A 318 3.56 -3.83 13.36
N THR A 319 4.09 -4.84 12.69
CA THR A 319 5.39 -5.44 13.00
C THR A 319 6.56 -4.81 12.24
N GLN A 320 6.29 -3.75 11.46
CA GLN A 320 7.34 -2.98 10.81
C GLN A 320 8.15 -2.17 11.83
N PRO A 321 9.44 -1.88 11.54
CA PRO A 321 10.34 -1.27 12.51
C PRO A 321 9.88 0.09 13.05
N GLY A 322 9.32 0.96 12.21
CA GLY A 322 8.86 2.28 12.62
C GLY A 322 7.65 2.19 13.55
N ILE A 323 6.64 1.42 13.17
CA ILE A 323 5.45 1.23 14.00
C ILE A 323 5.80 0.54 15.33
N LEU A 324 6.68 -0.46 15.34
CA LEU A 324 7.16 -1.08 16.58
C LEU A 324 7.87 -0.09 17.51
N GLN A 325 8.70 0.80 16.95
CA GLN A 325 9.38 1.85 17.73
C GLN A 325 8.39 2.89 18.26
N GLN A 326 7.37 3.25 17.47
CA GLN A 326 6.29 4.15 17.89
C GLN A 326 5.52 3.55 19.07
N TYR A 327 5.12 2.27 19.00
CA TYR A 327 4.45 1.58 20.10
C TYR A 327 5.32 1.42 21.35
N ALA A 328 6.63 1.27 21.18
CA ALA A 328 7.56 1.19 22.29
C ALA A 328 7.89 2.56 22.93
N GLY A 329 7.50 3.66 22.31
CA GLY A 329 7.76 5.02 22.79
C GLY A 329 9.23 5.46 22.64
N GLY A 330 10.00 4.81 21.76
CA GLY A 330 11.43 5.12 21.60
C GLY A 330 12.17 4.25 20.59
N PRO A 331 13.45 4.57 20.31
CA PRO A 331 14.28 3.77 19.42
C PRO A 331 14.52 2.38 20.04
N LEU A 332 14.48 1.37 19.18
CA LEU A 332 14.71 -0.04 19.54
C LEU A 332 15.91 -0.59 18.78
N GLY A 333 16.80 -1.27 19.51
CA GLY A 333 17.88 -2.07 18.91
C GLY A 333 17.34 -3.28 18.11
N PRO A 334 18.17 -3.92 17.27
CA PRO A 334 17.72 -5.07 16.46
C PRO A 334 17.06 -6.20 17.27
N GLU A 335 17.69 -6.67 18.34
CA GLU A 335 17.15 -7.75 19.18
C GLU A 335 15.88 -7.32 19.92
N GLU A 336 15.84 -6.08 20.41
CA GLU A 336 14.65 -5.53 21.06
C GLU A 336 13.47 -5.44 20.09
N ARG A 337 13.72 -5.10 18.82
CA ARG A 337 12.67 -5.13 17.79
C ARG A 337 12.14 -6.53 17.59
N ASP A 338 13.00 -7.54 17.54
CA ASP A 338 12.58 -8.94 17.38
C ASP A 338 11.77 -9.44 18.58
N TYR A 339 12.16 -9.04 19.80
CA TYR A 339 11.42 -9.33 21.02
C TYR A 339 10.05 -8.64 21.07
N ARG A 340 10.02 -7.34 20.73
CA ARG A 340 8.78 -6.54 20.68
C ARG A 340 7.85 -7.03 19.59
N ARG A 341 8.37 -7.40 18.42
CA ARG A 341 7.62 -8.02 17.33
C ARG A 341 6.93 -9.29 17.79
N ALA A 342 7.68 -10.22 18.39
CA ALA A 342 7.11 -11.44 18.92
C ALA A 342 6.02 -11.15 19.97
N THR A 343 6.25 -10.15 20.83
CA THR A 343 5.30 -9.77 21.88
C THR A 343 4.00 -9.22 21.32
N LEU A 344 4.07 -8.27 20.38
CA LEU A 344 2.91 -7.69 19.73
C LEU A 344 2.07 -8.74 19.00
N ILE A 345 2.72 -9.65 18.27
CA ILE A 345 2.04 -10.72 17.55
C ILE A 345 1.25 -11.62 18.51
N ARG A 346 1.87 -12.03 19.63
CA ARG A 346 1.20 -12.89 20.62
C ARG A 346 0.02 -12.23 21.29
N GLU A 347 0.17 -10.96 21.67
CA GLU A 347 -0.91 -10.19 22.28
C GLU A 347 -2.09 -10.08 21.31
N ARG A 348 -1.82 -9.76 20.03
CA ARG A 348 -2.85 -9.68 18.99
C ARG A 348 -3.56 -11.01 18.76
N LEU A 349 -2.82 -12.13 18.74
CA LEU A 349 -3.39 -13.48 18.57
C LEU A 349 -4.20 -13.95 19.79
N ARG A 350 -3.83 -13.54 21.02
CA ARG A 350 -4.61 -13.86 22.23
C ARG A 350 -5.93 -13.10 22.30
N ILE A 351 -5.96 -11.85 21.84
CA ILE A 351 -7.20 -11.06 21.80
C ILE A 351 -8.26 -11.73 20.92
N GLU A 352 -7.86 -12.40 19.83
CA GLU A 352 -8.80 -13.11 18.94
C GLU A 352 -9.31 -14.45 19.53
N GLN A 353 -8.64 -15.00 20.55
CA GLN A 353 -9.03 -16.26 21.19
C GLN A 353 -10.07 -16.08 22.32
N ASN A 354 -10.23 -14.85 22.82
CA ASN A 354 -11.19 -14.47 23.86
C ASN A 354 -12.39 -13.78 23.23
#